data_AF-M7TPZ6-F1
#
_entry.id   AF-M7TPZ6-F1
#
_cell.length_a   1.000
_cell.length_b   1.000
_cell.length_c   1.000
_cell.angle_alpha   90.00
_cell.angle_beta   90.00
_cell.angle_gamma   90.00
#
_symmetry.space_group_name_H-M   'P 1'
#
loop_
_entity.id
_entity.type
_entity.pdbx_description
1 polymer ?
#
loop_
_entity_poly.entity_id
_entity_poly.type
_entity_poly.pdbx_seq_one_letter_code
_entity_poly.pdbx_strand_id
1 'polypeptide(L)'
;MLESTVKQLAGADRESKLDAYMMLVRALKASNNLPDRIALQDQMGLFMQFIQRDVTTKNVTGTIDSSLANHALTLLVTFLYYPAIASTLSYDFGVFIIDYCIRCFEDNSIPKDVIRHSMQVVASQDFSPKVMTADRIGRLVAALHKLEEHMKGKSIIMSRIIIYRRLVKQSKVHMASHTDWLLDLFADMLSGMKEIRTAAVALGFEAIFTIGKEKQLSRRVMEILQLTVDDIKYIEYYVQKLLTMAGNKQESAVVPQIWSVIILLLRCPVEKWEFFSPWLEIIQKCFNSGDPHTKLEANYAWNRLVYAFYLNESSFSKTIGTVCQPFLSQLKRKVSGKFQEEFRRVVFGSICNLYYYAFKPNSTSAQVDHYWVACVRPIMQKLTTTESETKQNEKSTFSPSDNLVQATIILTGLFDSSTPRVWKEDRIAENPLVKPDELPAVDPKWIRKNADKVFAVVDPIISKSFLDMASLGSPTHKLWHTLISTVAAAASKEVKAMVRWA
;
A
#
# COMPACT_ATOMS: atom_id res chain seq x y z
N MET A 1 -26.43 -38.06 -5.85
CA MET A 1 -26.77 -36.69 -5.40
C MET A 1 -26.80 -35.72 -6.58
N LEU A 2 -25.67 -35.52 -7.28
CA LEU A 2 -25.56 -34.56 -8.38
C LEU A 2 -26.64 -34.71 -9.47
N GLU A 3 -26.87 -35.93 -9.96
CA GLU A 3 -27.92 -36.20 -10.96
C GLU A 3 -29.33 -35.82 -10.45
N SER A 4 -29.62 -36.06 -9.17
CA SER A 4 -30.90 -35.70 -8.56
C SER A 4 -31.06 -34.17 -8.50
N THR A 5 -30.00 -33.46 -8.14
CA THR A 5 -29.97 -31.99 -8.16
C THR A 5 -30.23 -31.45 -9.56
N VAL A 6 -29.57 -32.02 -10.59
CA VAL A 6 -29.79 -31.62 -11.99
C VAL A 6 -31.24 -31.82 -12.40
N LYS A 7 -31.85 -32.97 -12.07
CA LYS A 7 -33.27 -33.25 -12.36
C LYS A 7 -34.21 -32.26 -11.67
N GLN A 8 -33.98 -31.97 -10.39
CA GLN A 8 -34.79 -31.01 -9.62
C GLN A 8 -34.67 -29.58 -10.18
N LEU A 9 -33.46 -29.14 -10.55
CA LEU A 9 -33.24 -27.82 -11.15
C LEU A 9 -33.84 -27.69 -12.56
N ALA A 10 -33.86 -28.78 -13.33
CA ALA A 10 -34.50 -28.83 -14.64
C ALA A 10 -36.04 -28.75 -14.55
N GLY A 11 -36.64 -29.16 -13.43
CA GLY A 11 -38.08 -29.18 -13.21
C GLY A 11 -38.75 -27.80 -13.19
N ALA A 12 -40.08 -27.79 -13.13
CA ALA A 12 -40.88 -26.55 -13.01
C ALA A 12 -41.14 -26.14 -11.56
N ASP A 13 -41.13 -27.11 -10.63
CA ASP A 13 -41.45 -26.87 -9.22
C ASP A 13 -40.42 -25.97 -8.53
N ARG A 14 -40.92 -24.91 -7.88
CA ARG A 14 -40.09 -23.88 -7.27
C ARG A 14 -39.40 -24.38 -5.99
N GLU A 15 -40.12 -25.12 -5.16
CA GLU A 15 -39.61 -25.60 -3.88
C GLU A 15 -38.49 -26.63 -4.09
N SER A 16 -38.70 -27.56 -5.02
CA SER A 16 -37.68 -28.53 -5.45
C SER A 16 -36.39 -27.86 -5.94
N LYS A 17 -36.49 -26.74 -6.67
CA LYS A 17 -35.30 -25.98 -7.10
C LYS A 17 -34.54 -25.38 -5.93
N LEU A 18 -35.24 -24.77 -4.98
CA LEU A 18 -34.63 -24.16 -3.80
C LEU A 18 -33.88 -25.23 -2.98
N ASP A 19 -34.52 -26.36 -2.72
CA ASP A 19 -33.90 -27.49 -2.02
C ASP A 19 -32.68 -28.01 -2.76
N ALA A 20 -32.75 -28.14 -4.09
CA ALA A 20 -31.64 -28.58 -4.91
C ALA A 20 -30.42 -27.64 -4.81
N TYR A 21 -30.64 -26.32 -4.92
CA TYR A 21 -29.57 -25.33 -4.73
C TYR A 21 -28.97 -25.41 -3.32
N MET A 22 -29.81 -25.45 -2.28
CA MET A 22 -29.37 -25.51 -0.88
C MET A 22 -28.55 -26.78 -0.59
N MET A 23 -29.03 -27.94 -1.05
CA MET A 23 -28.35 -29.21 -0.87
C MET A 23 -26.98 -29.22 -1.56
N LEU A 24 -26.90 -28.76 -2.81
CA LEU A 24 -25.65 -28.74 -3.56
C LEU A 24 -24.63 -27.79 -2.93
N VAL A 25 -25.04 -26.58 -2.55
CA VAL A 25 -24.15 -25.61 -1.88
C VAL A 25 -23.62 -26.18 -0.56
N ARG A 26 -24.49 -26.79 0.26
CA ARG A 26 -24.06 -27.41 1.53
C ARG A 26 -23.08 -28.55 1.29
N ALA A 27 -23.35 -29.41 0.32
CA ALA A 27 -22.47 -30.53 -0.02
C ALA A 27 -21.09 -30.06 -0.49
N LEU A 28 -21.04 -29.03 -1.35
CA LEU A 28 -19.78 -28.46 -1.82
C LEU A 28 -19.00 -27.79 -0.68
N LYS A 29 -19.65 -26.97 0.15
CA LYS A 29 -18.99 -26.27 1.26
C LYS A 29 -18.54 -27.19 2.40
N ALA A 30 -19.23 -28.31 2.62
CA ALA A 30 -18.83 -29.30 3.63
C ALA A 30 -17.59 -30.09 3.21
N SER A 31 -17.26 -30.09 1.91
CA SER A 31 -16.15 -30.84 1.37
C SER A 31 -14.93 -29.94 1.20
N ASN A 32 -13.85 -30.23 1.96
CA ASN A 32 -12.59 -29.50 1.85
C ASN A 32 -11.95 -29.64 0.46
N ASN A 33 -12.28 -30.71 -0.27
CA ASN A 33 -11.93 -30.94 -1.67
C ASN A 33 -13.21 -31.06 -2.49
N LEU A 34 -13.17 -30.71 -3.77
CA LEU A 34 -14.36 -30.78 -4.61
C LEU A 34 -14.75 -32.25 -4.88
N PRO A 35 -15.92 -32.74 -4.43
CA PRO A 35 -16.34 -34.12 -4.63
C PRO A 35 -16.66 -34.34 -6.12
N ASP A 36 -16.14 -35.45 -6.68
CA ASP A 36 -16.33 -35.86 -8.07
C ASP A 36 -16.28 -34.72 -9.10
N ARG A 37 -15.09 -34.12 -9.20
CA ARG A 37 -14.83 -32.95 -10.05
C ARG A 37 -15.25 -33.15 -11.50
N ILE A 38 -14.99 -34.33 -12.07
CA ILE A 38 -15.26 -34.59 -13.48
C ILE A 38 -16.77 -34.56 -13.70
N ALA A 39 -17.54 -35.29 -12.89
CA ALA A 39 -19.00 -35.27 -12.99
C ALA A 39 -19.58 -33.87 -12.80
N LEU A 40 -19.03 -33.06 -11.88
CA LEU A 40 -19.49 -31.67 -11.72
C LEU A 40 -19.18 -30.84 -12.97
N GLN A 41 -17.97 -30.95 -13.52
CA GLN A 41 -17.55 -30.23 -14.73
C GLN A 41 -18.41 -30.59 -15.94
N ASP A 42 -18.75 -31.86 -16.12
CA ASP A 42 -19.61 -32.34 -17.21
C ASP A 42 -21.02 -31.72 -17.17
N GLN A 43 -21.51 -31.37 -15.97
CA GLN A 43 -22.83 -30.77 -15.76
C GLN A 43 -22.82 -29.24 -15.74
N MET A 44 -21.65 -28.59 -15.84
CA MET A 44 -21.54 -27.12 -15.71
C MET A 44 -22.33 -26.36 -16.78
N GLY A 45 -22.48 -26.92 -17.97
CA GLY A 45 -23.35 -26.36 -19.02
C GLY A 45 -24.79 -26.18 -18.55
N LEU A 46 -25.35 -27.18 -17.86
CA LEU A 46 -26.71 -27.14 -17.32
C LEU A 46 -26.81 -26.19 -16.13
N PHE A 47 -25.85 -26.23 -15.19
CA PHE A 47 -25.86 -25.31 -14.05
C PHE A 47 -25.80 -23.85 -14.47
N MET A 48 -25.02 -23.52 -15.49
CA MET A 48 -25.00 -22.17 -16.07
C MET A 48 -26.39 -21.76 -16.58
N GLN A 49 -27.07 -22.63 -17.35
CA GLN A 49 -28.43 -22.36 -17.85
C GLN A 49 -29.44 -22.19 -16.70
N PHE A 50 -29.38 -23.05 -15.68
CA PHE A 50 -30.27 -22.97 -14.52
C PHE A 50 -30.06 -21.66 -13.77
N ILE A 51 -28.82 -21.27 -13.51
CA ILE A 51 -28.51 -20.00 -12.85
C ILE A 51 -29.01 -18.82 -13.70
N GLN A 52 -28.75 -18.79 -15.01
CA GLN A 52 -29.21 -17.70 -15.89
C GLN A 52 -30.74 -17.52 -15.86
N ARG A 53 -31.48 -18.64 -15.95
CA ARG A 53 -32.93 -18.65 -15.84
C ARG A 53 -33.37 -18.14 -14.47
N ASP A 54 -32.84 -18.75 -13.42
CA ASP A 54 -33.37 -18.59 -12.06
C ASP A 54 -33.06 -17.24 -11.43
N VAL A 55 -31.96 -16.58 -11.81
CA VAL A 55 -31.68 -15.19 -11.36
C VAL A 55 -32.58 -14.14 -12.03
N THR A 56 -33.24 -14.48 -13.14
CA THR A 56 -34.14 -13.57 -13.85
C THR A 56 -35.62 -13.91 -13.68
N THR A 57 -35.93 -15.00 -12.97
CA THR A 57 -37.30 -15.45 -12.71
C THR A 57 -38.09 -14.41 -11.92
N LYS A 58 -39.30 -14.12 -12.40
CA LYS A 58 -40.28 -13.27 -11.72
C LYS A 58 -41.34 -14.12 -11.02
N ASN A 59 -41.80 -13.65 -9.88
CA ASN A 59 -42.95 -14.23 -9.18
C ASN A 59 -44.26 -13.79 -9.85
N VAL A 60 -45.38 -14.25 -9.29
CA VAL A 60 -46.74 -13.96 -9.80
C VAL A 60 -47.06 -12.45 -9.80
N THR A 61 -46.43 -11.66 -8.93
CA THR A 61 -46.59 -10.19 -8.89
C THR A 61 -45.72 -9.46 -9.91
N GLY A 62 -44.95 -10.18 -10.74
CA GLY A 62 -44.05 -9.60 -11.73
C GLY A 62 -42.74 -9.06 -11.16
N THR A 63 -42.50 -9.21 -9.86
CA THR A 63 -41.25 -8.84 -9.18
C THR A 63 -40.27 -10.01 -9.16
N ILE A 64 -38.98 -9.74 -8.98
CA ILE A 64 -37.96 -10.79 -8.96
C ILE A 64 -38.20 -11.79 -7.83
N ASP A 65 -38.08 -13.09 -8.12
CA ASP A 65 -38.10 -14.12 -7.09
C ASP A 65 -36.77 -14.11 -6.33
N SER A 66 -36.70 -13.24 -5.31
CA SER A 66 -35.48 -12.99 -4.56
C SER A 66 -34.90 -14.24 -3.92
N SER A 67 -35.75 -15.16 -3.45
CA SER A 67 -35.26 -16.40 -2.84
C SER A 67 -34.56 -17.26 -3.88
N LEU A 68 -35.20 -17.48 -5.03
CA LEU A 68 -34.63 -18.30 -6.09
C LEU A 68 -33.36 -17.67 -6.66
N ALA A 69 -33.37 -16.36 -6.91
CA ALA A 69 -32.19 -15.62 -7.36
C ALA A 69 -31.02 -15.71 -6.36
N ASN A 70 -31.27 -15.51 -5.06
CA ASN A 70 -30.23 -15.59 -4.03
C ASN A 70 -29.60 -16.99 -3.95
N HIS A 71 -30.39 -18.06 -4.07
CA HIS A 71 -29.87 -19.43 -4.05
C HIS A 71 -29.03 -19.76 -5.29
N ALA A 72 -29.48 -19.32 -6.46
CA ALA A 72 -28.72 -19.47 -7.70
C ALA A 72 -27.39 -18.68 -7.66
N LEU A 73 -27.42 -17.43 -7.19
CA LEU A 73 -26.20 -16.62 -7.02
C LEU A 73 -25.26 -17.22 -5.95
N THR A 74 -25.80 -17.79 -4.87
CA THR A 74 -24.99 -18.48 -3.85
C THR A 74 -24.28 -19.70 -4.41
N LEU A 75 -24.96 -20.47 -5.28
CA LEU A 75 -24.31 -21.58 -5.99
C LEU A 75 -23.19 -21.05 -6.89
N LEU A 76 -23.42 -19.98 -7.64
CA LEU A 76 -22.38 -19.38 -8.48
C LEU A 76 -21.17 -18.92 -7.67
N VAL A 77 -21.37 -18.20 -6.56
CA VAL A 77 -20.26 -17.80 -5.67
C VAL A 77 -19.50 -19.02 -5.17
N THR A 78 -20.20 -20.11 -4.88
CA THR A 78 -19.58 -21.38 -4.47
C THR A 78 -18.74 -21.98 -5.59
N PHE A 79 -19.20 -21.93 -6.85
CA PHE A 79 -18.39 -22.36 -8.00
C PHE A 79 -17.16 -21.49 -8.23
N LEU A 80 -17.30 -20.17 -8.09
CA LEU A 80 -16.20 -19.21 -8.25
C LEU A 80 -15.10 -19.41 -7.20
N TYR A 81 -15.43 -19.94 -6.01
CA TYR A 81 -14.45 -20.28 -4.99
C TYR A 81 -13.50 -21.41 -5.40
N TYR A 82 -13.91 -22.32 -6.27
CA TYR A 82 -13.08 -23.45 -6.72
C TYR A 82 -12.50 -23.16 -8.12
N PRO A 83 -11.19 -22.83 -8.26
CA PRO A 83 -10.61 -22.41 -9.54
C PRO A 83 -10.81 -23.42 -10.68
N ALA A 84 -10.74 -24.71 -10.33
CA ALA A 84 -10.99 -25.83 -11.23
C ALA A 84 -12.40 -25.83 -11.88
N ILE A 85 -13.40 -25.32 -11.16
CA ILE A 85 -14.78 -25.19 -11.63
C ILE A 85 -15.02 -23.81 -12.23
N ALA A 86 -14.50 -22.75 -11.62
CA ALA A 86 -14.56 -21.41 -12.19
C ALA A 86 -14.01 -21.36 -13.62
N SER A 87 -12.94 -22.13 -13.90
CA SER A 87 -12.33 -22.23 -15.24
C SER A 87 -13.20 -22.87 -16.32
N THR A 88 -14.28 -23.57 -15.96
CA THR A 88 -15.22 -24.18 -16.93
C THR A 88 -16.41 -23.28 -17.25
N LEU A 89 -16.54 -22.13 -16.59
CA LEU A 89 -17.57 -21.15 -16.91
C LEU A 89 -17.33 -20.59 -18.32
N SER A 90 -18.38 -20.62 -19.14
CA SER A 90 -18.28 -20.16 -20.53
C SER A 90 -18.15 -18.64 -20.60
N TYR A 91 -17.59 -18.19 -21.73
CA TYR A 91 -17.50 -16.77 -22.05
C TYR A 91 -18.85 -16.07 -22.00
N ASP A 92 -19.87 -16.62 -22.67
CA ASP A 92 -21.21 -16.04 -22.76
C ASP A 92 -21.90 -15.97 -21.39
N PHE A 93 -21.68 -16.98 -20.54
CA PHE A 93 -22.19 -16.98 -19.18
C PHE A 93 -21.54 -15.86 -18.35
N GLY A 94 -20.22 -15.69 -18.47
CA GLY A 94 -19.49 -14.60 -17.82
C GLY A 94 -20.00 -13.22 -18.26
N VAL A 95 -20.26 -13.03 -19.55
CA VAL A 95 -20.86 -11.79 -20.08
C VAL A 95 -22.24 -11.56 -19.46
N PHE A 96 -23.12 -12.55 -19.55
CA PHE A 96 -24.48 -12.46 -19.02
C PHE A 96 -24.49 -12.07 -17.53
N ILE A 97 -23.67 -12.73 -16.71
CA ILE A 97 -23.77 -12.54 -15.25
C ILE A 97 -23.27 -11.15 -14.83
N ILE A 98 -22.24 -10.62 -15.48
CA ILE A 98 -21.77 -9.26 -15.22
C ILE A 98 -22.83 -8.23 -15.64
N ASP A 99 -23.43 -8.40 -16.83
CA ASP A 99 -24.50 -7.51 -17.29
C ASP A 99 -25.77 -7.63 -16.43
N TYR A 100 -26.05 -8.80 -15.85
CA TYR A 100 -27.10 -8.99 -14.84
C TYR A 100 -26.76 -8.22 -13.56
N CYS A 101 -25.57 -8.38 -12.99
CA CYS A 101 -25.18 -7.69 -11.75
C CYS A 101 -25.18 -6.16 -11.91
N ILE A 102 -24.72 -5.63 -13.04
CA ILE A 102 -24.77 -4.19 -13.34
C ILE A 102 -26.22 -3.69 -13.30
N ARG A 103 -27.13 -4.37 -14.00
CA ARG A 103 -28.57 -4.00 -13.99
C ARG A 103 -29.17 -4.06 -12.59
N CYS A 104 -28.77 -5.04 -11.77
CA CYS A 104 -29.21 -5.11 -10.38
C CYS A 104 -28.77 -3.92 -9.53
N PHE A 105 -27.64 -3.28 -9.85
CA PHE A 105 -27.16 -2.10 -9.12
C PHE A 105 -27.82 -0.80 -9.63
N GLU A 106 -28.23 -0.77 -10.90
CA GLU A 106 -28.91 0.36 -11.54
C GLU A 106 -30.41 0.43 -11.20
N ASP A 107 -31.06 -0.71 -10.92
CA ASP A 107 -32.50 -0.80 -10.68
C ASP A 107 -32.87 -0.72 -9.19
N ASN A 108 -33.49 0.40 -8.81
CA ASN A 108 -33.92 0.69 -7.44
C ASN A 108 -35.05 -0.24 -6.94
N SER A 109 -35.70 -1.01 -7.81
CA SER A 109 -36.73 -1.97 -7.43
C SER A 109 -36.16 -3.30 -6.92
N ILE A 110 -34.86 -3.53 -7.11
CA ILE A 110 -34.21 -4.78 -6.74
C ILE A 110 -34.04 -4.88 -5.22
N PRO A 111 -34.48 -5.99 -4.59
CA PRO A 111 -34.34 -6.17 -3.16
C PRO A 111 -32.89 -6.21 -2.68
N LYS A 112 -32.65 -5.68 -1.48
CA LYS A 112 -31.31 -5.53 -0.88
C LYS A 112 -30.50 -6.80 -0.85
N ASP A 113 -31.13 -7.93 -0.56
CA ASP A 113 -30.42 -9.21 -0.49
C ASP A 113 -29.95 -9.69 -1.86
N VAL A 114 -30.70 -9.43 -2.93
CA VAL A 114 -30.29 -9.78 -4.30
C VAL A 114 -29.09 -8.92 -4.72
N ILE A 115 -29.09 -7.63 -4.39
CA ILE A 115 -27.93 -6.75 -4.61
C ILE A 115 -26.71 -7.29 -3.86
N ARG A 116 -26.84 -7.68 -2.59
CA ARG A 116 -25.73 -8.24 -1.80
C ARG A 116 -25.14 -9.49 -2.43
N HIS A 117 -25.96 -10.44 -2.89
CA HIS A 117 -25.46 -11.64 -3.55
C HIS A 117 -24.82 -11.32 -4.91
N SER A 118 -25.36 -10.35 -5.65
CA SER A 118 -24.76 -9.86 -6.90
C SER A 118 -23.39 -9.22 -6.66
N MET A 119 -23.24 -8.42 -5.59
CA MET A 119 -21.95 -7.87 -5.18
C MET A 119 -20.95 -8.97 -4.82
N GLN A 120 -21.38 -10.05 -4.17
CA GLN A 120 -20.51 -11.20 -3.87
C GLN A 120 -20.02 -11.90 -5.14
N VAL A 121 -20.87 -12.05 -6.17
CA VAL A 121 -20.46 -12.59 -7.47
C VAL A 121 -19.37 -11.71 -8.09
N VAL A 122 -19.60 -10.39 -8.16
CA VAL A 122 -18.63 -9.44 -8.73
C VAL A 122 -17.32 -9.40 -7.93
N ALA A 123 -17.38 -9.53 -6.62
CA ALA A 123 -16.20 -9.59 -5.75
C ALA A 123 -15.39 -10.89 -5.92
N SER A 124 -16.06 -12.00 -6.24
CA SER A 124 -15.45 -13.34 -6.28
C SER A 124 -14.95 -13.75 -7.67
N GLN A 125 -15.48 -13.15 -8.74
CA GLN A 125 -15.16 -13.58 -10.10
C GLN A 125 -13.70 -13.30 -10.50
N ASP A 126 -13.17 -14.15 -11.38
CA ASP A 126 -11.89 -13.98 -12.09
C ASP A 126 -12.05 -14.17 -13.60
N PHE A 127 -13.08 -13.55 -14.17
CA PHE A 127 -13.33 -13.66 -15.59
C PHE A 127 -12.21 -13.02 -16.42
N SER A 128 -12.03 -13.56 -17.63
CA SER A 128 -10.99 -13.06 -18.53
C SER A 128 -11.24 -11.59 -18.95
N PRO A 129 -10.19 -10.88 -19.41
CA PRO A 129 -10.34 -9.53 -19.97
C PRO A 129 -11.33 -9.42 -21.13
N LYS A 130 -11.65 -10.54 -21.82
CA LYS A 130 -12.67 -10.57 -22.87
C LYS A 130 -14.09 -10.37 -22.32
N VAL A 131 -14.33 -10.82 -21.08
CA VAL A 131 -15.59 -10.60 -20.36
C VAL A 131 -15.54 -9.22 -19.70
N MET A 132 -14.45 -8.94 -18.97
CA MET A 132 -14.22 -7.69 -18.24
C MET A 132 -13.69 -6.57 -19.15
N THR A 133 -14.42 -6.28 -20.23
CA THR A 133 -14.10 -5.22 -21.21
C THR A 133 -14.22 -3.83 -20.61
N ALA A 134 -13.56 -2.84 -21.22
CA ALA A 134 -13.64 -1.41 -20.85
C ALA A 134 -15.08 -0.94 -20.56
N ASP A 135 -16.02 -1.18 -21.49
CA ASP A 135 -17.44 -0.78 -21.34
C ASP A 135 -18.07 -1.34 -20.06
N ARG A 136 -18.01 -2.67 -19.87
CA ARG A 136 -18.55 -3.32 -18.67
C ARG A 136 -17.90 -2.83 -17.38
N ILE A 137 -16.58 -2.59 -17.37
CA ILE A 137 -15.90 -2.01 -16.21
C ILE A 137 -16.41 -0.60 -15.93
N GLY A 138 -16.53 0.25 -16.95
CA GLY A 138 -17.05 1.61 -16.81
C GLY A 138 -18.48 1.64 -16.25
N ARG A 139 -19.38 0.84 -16.84
CA ARG A 139 -20.76 0.69 -16.37
C ARG A 139 -20.83 0.15 -14.94
N LEU A 140 -20.02 -0.85 -14.61
CA LEU A 140 -19.95 -1.42 -13.27
C LEU A 140 -19.49 -0.40 -12.22
N VAL A 141 -18.42 0.35 -12.51
CA VAL A 141 -17.91 1.39 -11.60
C VAL A 141 -18.97 2.49 -11.41
N ALA A 142 -19.59 2.96 -12.49
CA ALA A 142 -20.64 3.97 -12.43
C ALA A 142 -21.87 3.50 -11.63
N ALA A 143 -22.31 2.26 -11.83
CA ALA A 143 -23.45 1.69 -11.11
C ALA A 143 -23.13 1.52 -9.60
N LEU A 144 -21.91 1.08 -9.25
CA LEU A 144 -21.48 0.97 -7.85
C LEU A 144 -21.36 2.32 -7.14
N HIS A 145 -20.91 3.35 -7.84
CA HIS A 145 -20.82 4.71 -7.30
C HIS A 145 -22.22 5.25 -6.95
N LYS A 146 -23.18 5.10 -7.88
CA LYS A 146 -24.57 5.56 -7.70
C LYS A 146 -25.40 4.70 -6.75
N LEU A 147 -24.97 3.47 -6.46
CA LEU A 147 -25.70 2.52 -5.62
C LEU A 147 -26.07 3.10 -4.24
N GLU A 148 -25.21 3.92 -3.66
CA GLU A 148 -25.43 4.48 -2.32
C GLU A 148 -26.42 5.65 -2.27
N GLU A 149 -26.84 6.18 -3.43
CA GLU A 149 -27.92 7.17 -3.52
C GLU A 149 -29.25 6.57 -3.04
N HIS A 150 -29.46 5.28 -3.29
CA HIS A 150 -30.70 4.58 -2.95
C HIS A 150 -30.51 3.43 -1.95
N MET A 151 -29.30 2.87 -1.83
CA MET A 151 -29.03 1.71 -0.98
C MET A 151 -27.85 1.92 -0.03
N LYS A 152 -28.19 2.27 1.22
CA LYS A 152 -27.20 2.55 2.27
C LYS A 152 -26.95 1.36 3.20
N GLY A 153 -25.74 1.31 3.75
CA GLY A 153 -25.39 0.45 4.88
C GLY A 153 -23.97 -0.07 4.83
N LYS A 154 -23.42 -0.37 6.02
CA LYS A 154 -22.03 -0.84 6.19
C LYS A 154 -21.66 -2.01 5.27
N SER A 155 -22.56 -2.96 5.07
CA SER A 155 -22.30 -4.13 4.21
C SER A 155 -22.17 -3.79 2.74
N ILE A 156 -22.91 -2.77 2.27
CA ILE A 156 -22.86 -2.32 0.87
C ILE A 156 -21.52 -1.63 0.61
N ILE A 157 -21.15 -0.66 1.46
CA ILE A 157 -19.85 0.04 1.39
C ILE A 157 -18.68 -0.95 1.42
N MET A 158 -18.69 -1.89 2.38
CA MET A 158 -17.63 -2.91 2.47
C MET A 158 -17.56 -3.79 1.22
N SER A 159 -18.69 -4.18 0.66
CA SER A 159 -18.72 -5.00 -0.56
C SER A 159 -18.23 -4.19 -1.77
N ARG A 160 -18.58 -2.91 -1.87
CA ARG A 160 -18.09 -1.99 -2.90
C ARG A 160 -16.57 -1.85 -2.85
N ILE A 161 -16.00 -1.64 -1.66
CA ILE A 161 -14.54 -1.57 -1.47
C ILE A 161 -13.86 -2.87 -1.93
N ILE A 162 -14.43 -4.04 -1.59
CA ILE A 162 -13.89 -5.34 -2.03
C ILE A 162 -13.95 -5.49 -3.55
N ILE A 163 -15.05 -5.05 -4.18
CA ILE A 163 -15.18 -5.05 -5.64
C ILE A 163 -14.13 -4.14 -6.27
N TYR A 164 -14.00 -2.89 -5.82
CA TYR A 164 -12.97 -1.99 -6.33
C TYR A 164 -11.57 -2.57 -6.18
N ARG A 165 -11.27 -3.20 -5.05
CA ARG A 165 -10.01 -3.90 -4.82
C ARG A 165 -9.77 -5.00 -5.85
N ARG A 166 -10.79 -5.81 -6.15
CA ARG A 166 -10.74 -6.85 -7.20
C ARG A 166 -10.45 -6.23 -8.57
N LEU A 167 -11.21 -5.21 -8.94
CA LEU A 167 -11.10 -4.56 -10.24
C LEU A 167 -9.76 -3.84 -10.43
N VAL A 168 -9.19 -3.23 -9.39
CA VAL A 168 -7.86 -2.60 -9.44
C VAL A 168 -6.78 -3.63 -9.81
N LYS A 169 -6.86 -4.85 -9.27
CA LYS A 169 -5.92 -5.93 -9.63
C LYS A 169 -6.14 -6.49 -11.03
N GLN A 170 -7.40 -6.74 -11.38
CA GLN A 170 -7.80 -7.47 -12.58
C GLN A 170 -7.82 -6.59 -13.84
N SER A 171 -8.28 -5.34 -13.72
CA SER A 171 -8.64 -4.44 -14.82
C SER A 171 -7.92 -3.08 -14.71
N LYS A 172 -6.60 -3.13 -14.50
CA LYS A 172 -5.72 -1.99 -14.18
C LYS A 172 -5.96 -0.74 -15.03
N VAL A 173 -5.85 -0.89 -16.35
CA VAL A 173 -5.98 0.21 -17.31
C VAL A 173 -7.39 0.81 -17.26
N HIS A 174 -8.42 -0.02 -17.14
CA HIS A 174 -9.81 0.44 -17.10
C HIS A 174 -10.14 1.15 -15.79
N MET A 175 -9.61 0.69 -14.65
CA MET A 175 -9.79 1.38 -13.36
C MET A 175 -9.05 2.72 -13.30
N ALA A 176 -7.96 2.89 -14.05
CA ALA A 176 -7.28 4.17 -14.19
C ALA A 176 -8.05 5.15 -15.08
N SER A 177 -8.89 4.66 -16.00
CA SER A 177 -9.72 5.47 -16.89
C SER A 177 -11.12 5.78 -16.33
N HIS A 178 -11.76 4.82 -15.65
CA HIS A 178 -13.07 4.95 -15.03
C HIS A 178 -12.90 5.25 -13.55
N THR A 179 -12.85 6.53 -13.20
CA THR A 179 -12.27 6.99 -11.93
C THR A 179 -13.29 7.38 -10.84
N ASP A 180 -14.59 7.14 -11.04
CA ASP A 180 -15.62 7.56 -10.06
C ASP A 180 -15.41 6.92 -8.69
N TRP A 181 -14.83 5.72 -8.65
CA TRP A 181 -14.41 5.02 -7.42
C TRP A 181 -13.42 5.82 -6.55
N LEU A 182 -12.72 6.82 -7.09
CA LEU A 182 -11.82 7.68 -6.30
C LEU A 182 -12.59 8.57 -5.32
N LEU A 183 -13.76 9.08 -5.71
CA LEU A 183 -14.61 9.87 -4.81
C LEU A 183 -15.12 8.99 -3.66
N ASP A 184 -15.55 7.77 -3.99
CA ASP A 184 -15.94 6.77 -3.00
C ASP A 184 -14.79 6.45 -2.04
N LEU A 185 -13.60 6.19 -2.57
CA LEU A 185 -12.39 5.94 -1.77
C LEU A 185 -12.10 7.12 -0.82
N PHE A 186 -12.15 8.36 -1.30
CA PHE A 186 -11.84 9.53 -0.50
C PHE A 186 -12.87 9.77 0.60
N ALA A 187 -14.16 9.56 0.30
CA ALA A 187 -15.24 9.62 1.28
C ALA A 187 -15.13 8.50 2.32
N ASP A 188 -14.89 7.26 1.88
CA ASP A 188 -14.80 6.09 2.77
C ASP A 188 -13.59 6.15 3.72
N MET A 189 -12.48 6.77 3.28
CA MET A 189 -11.33 7.07 4.16
C MET A 189 -11.66 8.08 5.27
N LEU A 190 -12.69 8.91 5.11
CA LEU A 190 -13.16 9.84 6.14
C LEU A 190 -14.34 9.30 6.96
N SER A 191 -14.73 8.04 6.73
CA SER A 191 -15.84 7.41 7.44
C SER A 191 -15.61 7.36 8.95
N GLY A 192 -16.67 7.63 9.72
CA GLY A 192 -16.68 7.43 11.17
C GLY A 192 -16.62 5.94 11.58
N MET A 193 -16.88 5.02 10.65
CA MET A 193 -16.78 3.58 10.90
C MET A 193 -15.35 3.08 10.66
N LYS A 194 -14.70 2.60 11.72
CA LYS A 194 -13.31 2.13 11.69
C LYS A 194 -13.06 1.07 10.62
N GLU A 195 -13.96 0.11 10.44
CA GLU A 195 -13.74 -0.99 9.48
C GLU A 195 -13.76 -0.50 8.03
N ILE A 196 -14.71 0.39 7.68
CA ILE A 196 -14.78 0.99 6.34
C ILE A 196 -13.53 1.80 6.08
N ARG A 197 -13.16 2.67 7.02
CA ARG A 197 -11.98 3.50 6.90
C ARG A 197 -10.70 2.67 6.72
N THR A 198 -10.57 1.58 7.46
CA THR A 198 -9.42 0.67 7.36
C THR A 198 -9.38 -0.03 6.00
N ALA A 199 -10.53 -0.50 5.51
CA ALA A 199 -10.64 -1.14 4.20
C ALA A 199 -10.36 -0.16 3.05
N ALA A 200 -10.84 1.08 3.15
CA ALA A 200 -10.61 2.14 2.18
C ALA A 200 -9.13 2.53 2.11
N VAL A 201 -8.47 2.75 3.26
CA VAL A 201 -7.02 3.02 3.30
C VAL A 201 -6.23 1.87 2.66
N ALA A 202 -6.60 0.62 2.93
CA ALA A 202 -5.96 -0.54 2.32
C ALA A 202 -6.15 -0.58 0.79
N LEU A 203 -7.35 -0.25 0.30
CA LEU A 203 -7.62 -0.11 -1.13
C LEU A 203 -6.76 1.00 -1.75
N GLY A 204 -6.66 2.16 -1.09
CA GLY A 204 -5.83 3.28 -1.54
C GLY A 204 -4.37 2.89 -1.72
N PHE A 205 -3.76 2.24 -0.71
CA PHE A 205 -2.39 1.73 -0.83
C PHE A 205 -2.23 0.69 -1.94
N GLU A 206 -3.18 -0.22 -2.09
CA GLU A 206 -3.12 -1.22 -3.15
C GLU A 206 -3.20 -0.57 -4.55
N ALA A 207 -4.06 0.42 -4.73
CA ALA A 207 -4.17 1.17 -5.98
C ALA A 207 -2.89 1.93 -6.33
N ILE A 208 -2.23 2.55 -5.34
CA ILE A 208 -0.97 3.28 -5.54
C ILE A 208 0.11 2.41 -6.17
N PHE A 209 0.27 1.17 -5.71
CA PHE A 209 1.30 0.26 -6.19
C PHE A 209 0.87 -0.58 -7.40
N THR A 210 -0.45 -0.66 -7.67
CA THR A 210 -0.97 -1.42 -8.81
C THR A 210 -1.16 -0.57 -10.07
N ILE A 211 -1.75 0.62 -9.92
CA ILE A 211 -2.13 1.53 -11.02
C ILE A 211 -1.64 2.96 -10.83
N GLY A 212 -0.94 3.29 -9.75
CA GLY A 212 -0.49 4.65 -9.46
C GLY A 212 0.55 5.22 -10.43
N LYS A 213 1.07 4.43 -11.38
CA LYS A 213 1.95 4.95 -12.46
C LYS A 213 1.15 5.56 -13.63
N GLU A 214 -0.16 5.32 -13.69
CA GLU A 214 -1.03 5.84 -14.73
C GLU A 214 -1.29 7.34 -14.55
N LYS A 215 -0.84 8.17 -15.51
CA LYS A 215 -0.94 9.64 -15.42
C LYS A 215 -2.39 10.16 -15.33
N GLN A 216 -3.35 9.42 -15.89
CA GLN A 216 -4.76 9.79 -15.81
C GLN A 216 -5.28 9.74 -14.37
N LEU A 217 -4.79 8.78 -13.58
CA LEU A 217 -5.18 8.64 -12.18
C LEU A 217 -4.76 9.88 -11.37
N SER A 218 -3.50 10.30 -11.50
CA SER A 218 -2.98 11.46 -10.76
C SER A 218 -3.64 12.77 -11.20
N ARG A 219 -3.88 12.94 -12.49
CA ARG A 219 -4.65 14.07 -13.02
C ARG A 219 -6.04 14.12 -12.39
N ARG A 220 -6.75 12.99 -12.36
CA ARG A 220 -8.09 12.93 -11.78
C ARG A 220 -8.08 13.22 -10.28
N VAL A 221 -7.09 12.73 -9.53
CA VAL A 221 -6.94 13.07 -8.11
C VAL A 221 -6.83 14.59 -7.94
N MET A 222 -6.00 15.27 -8.76
CA MET A 222 -5.88 16.73 -8.70
C MET A 222 -7.23 17.41 -9.00
N GLU A 223 -7.95 16.98 -10.03
CA GLU A 223 -9.27 17.52 -10.38
C GLU A 223 -10.28 17.34 -9.25
N ILE A 224 -10.33 16.16 -8.62
CA ILE A 224 -11.22 15.88 -7.48
C ILE A 224 -10.92 16.80 -6.30
N LEU A 225 -9.64 16.96 -5.95
CA LEU A 225 -9.23 17.81 -4.84
C LEU A 225 -9.56 19.30 -5.08
N GLN A 226 -9.68 19.70 -6.35
CA GLN A 226 -10.04 21.07 -6.75
C GLN A 226 -11.55 21.28 -6.95
N LEU A 227 -12.39 20.25 -6.84
CA LEU A 227 -13.86 20.40 -6.92
C LEU A 227 -14.34 21.39 -5.86
N THR A 228 -15.26 22.27 -6.24
CA THR A 228 -15.84 23.27 -5.33
C THR A 228 -17.28 22.89 -5.02
N VAL A 229 -17.62 22.85 -3.73
CA VAL A 229 -18.97 22.66 -3.21
C VAL A 229 -19.23 23.75 -2.19
N ASP A 230 -20.28 24.54 -2.37
CA ASP A 230 -20.63 25.68 -1.51
C ASP A 230 -19.43 26.64 -1.27
N ASP A 231 -18.75 27.02 -2.36
CA ASP A 231 -17.55 27.89 -2.38
C ASP A 231 -16.30 27.36 -1.65
N ILE A 232 -16.32 26.11 -1.18
CA ILE A 232 -15.18 25.46 -0.52
C ILE A 232 -14.58 24.43 -1.47
N LYS A 233 -13.25 24.46 -1.65
CA LYS A 233 -12.57 23.40 -2.42
C LYS A 233 -12.56 22.11 -1.61
N TYR A 234 -12.72 20.97 -2.28
CA TYR A 234 -12.80 19.66 -1.64
C TYR A 234 -11.58 19.36 -0.78
N ILE A 235 -10.37 19.76 -1.21
CA ILE A 235 -9.14 19.65 -0.41
C ILE A 235 -9.18 20.46 0.89
N GLU A 236 -9.81 21.63 0.91
CA GLU A 236 -9.90 22.46 2.13
C GLU A 236 -10.79 21.79 3.17
N TYR A 237 -11.94 21.29 2.72
CA TYR A 237 -12.80 20.41 3.53
C TYR A 237 -12.03 19.18 4.04
N TYR A 238 -11.27 18.52 3.16
CA TYR A 238 -10.51 17.32 3.49
C TYR A 238 -9.44 17.59 4.55
N VAL A 239 -8.70 18.70 4.41
CA VAL A 239 -7.69 19.16 5.38
C VAL A 239 -8.33 19.42 6.73
N GLN A 240 -9.43 20.18 6.77
CA GLN A 240 -10.14 20.47 8.02
C GLN A 240 -10.60 19.18 8.70
N LYS A 241 -11.18 18.24 7.94
CA LYS A 241 -11.64 16.96 8.46
C LYS A 241 -10.50 16.14 9.06
N LEU A 242 -9.35 16.05 8.39
CA LEU A 242 -8.18 15.34 8.91
C LEU A 242 -7.59 16.01 10.15
N LEU A 243 -7.59 17.35 10.22
CA LEU A 243 -7.14 18.08 11.42
C LEU A 243 -8.06 17.82 12.62
N THR A 244 -9.37 17.69 12.40
CA THR A 244 -10.34 17.29 13.43
C THR A 244 -10.06 15.85 13.87
N MET A 245 -9.93 14.90 12.93
CA MET A 245 -9.62 13.49 13.23
C MET A 245 -8.29 13.34 13.98
N ALA A 246 -7.28 14.15 13.66
CA ALA A 246 -5.99 14.16 14.35
C ALA A 246 -6.09 14.60 15.82
N GLY A 247 -7.13 15.36 16.18
CA GLY A 247 -7.46 15.71 17.57
C GLY A 247 -8.23 14.63 18.32
N ASN A 248 -8.81 13.65 17.61
CA ASN A 248 -9.57 12.56 18.21
C ASN A 248 -8.68 11.35 18.47
N LYS A 249 -8.54 10.94 19.74
CA LYS A 249 -7.70 9.79 20.15
C LYS A 249 -8.05 8.49 19.41
N GLN A 250 -9.32 8.26 19.08
CA GLN A 250 -9.75 7.01 18.42
C GLN A 250 -9.45 6.98 16.91
N GLU A 251 -9.22 8.14 16.30
CA GLU A 251 -9.07 8.29 14.84
C GLU A 251 -7.67 8.78 14.45
N SER A 252 -6.99 9.48 15.34
CA SER A 252 -5.70 10.14 15.10
C SER A 252 -4.65 9.24 14.43
N ALA A 253 -4.57 7.96 14.80
CA ALA A 253 -3.61 7.02 14.22
C ALA A 253 -3.83 6.72 12.73
N VAL A 254 -5.05 6.87 12.20
CA VAL A 254 -5.33 6.61 10.78
C VAL A 254 -5.00 7.82 9.90
N VAL A 255 -4.91 9.02 10.48
CA VAL A 255 -4.73 10.27 9.74
C VAL A 255 -3.44 10.25 8.91
N PRO A 256 -2.27 9.83 9.43
CA PRO A 256 -1.05 9.71 8.63
C PRO A 256 -1.18 8.72 7.45
N GLN A 257 -2.02 7.68 7.59
CA GLN A 257 -2.24 6.70 6.53
C GLN A 257 -3.05 7.31 5.38
N ILE A 258 -4.16 7.97 5.70
CA ILE A 258 -4.98 8.70 4.71
C ILE A 258 -4.14 9.79 4.04
N TRP A 259 -3.38 10.53 4.85
CA TRP A 259 -2.45 11.54 4.40
C TRP A 259 -1.47 11.00 3.33
N SER A 260 -0.94 9.80 3.58
CA SER A 260 -0.01 9.12 2.68
C SER A 260 -0.66 8.70 1.37
N VAL A 261 -1.92 8.24 1.42
CA VAL A 261 -2.64 7.79 0.23
C VAL A 261 -2.77 8.92 -0.78
N ILE A 262 -3.18 10.11 -0.35
CA ILE A 262 -3.34 11.27 -1.24
C ILE A 262 -1.99 11.70 -1.85
N ILE A 263 -0.93 11.82 -1.04
CA ILE A 263 0.40 12.21 -1.51
C ILE A 263 0.94 11.25 -2.58
N LEU A 264 0.74 9.94 -2.38
CA LEU A 264 1.22 8.94 -3.31
C LEU A 264 0.36 8.80 -4.58
N LEU A 265 -0.92 9.17 -4.53
CA LEU A 265 -1.79 9.23 -5.70
C LEU A 265 -1.54 10.48 -6.57
N LEU A 266 -1.15 11.61 -5.97
CA LEU A 266 -0.90 12.86 -6.70
C LEU A 266 0.23 12.76 -7.72
N ARG A 267 1.29 11.98 -7.44
CA ARG A 267 2.45 11.73 -8.33
C ARG A 267 3.01 13.00 -9.02
N CYS A 268 2.85 14.16 -8.40
CA CYS A 268 3.36 15.44 -8.89
C CYS A 268 4.57 15.87 -8.05
N PRO A 269 5.34 16.88 -8.50
CA PRO A 269 6.29 17.59 -7.63
C PRO A 269 5.52 18.24 -6.47
N VAL A 270 5.35 17.51 -5.37
CA VAL A 270 4.45 17.89 -4.26
C VAL A 270 4.83 19.22 -3.62
N GLU A 271 6.10 19.64 -3.68
CA GLU A 271 6.55 20.94 -3.21
C GLU A 271 6.00 22.12 -4.02
N LYS A 272 5.51 21.87 -5.24
CA LYS A 272 4.86 22.86 -6.10
C LYS A 272 3.34 22.82 -6.00
N TRP A 273 2.78 21.87 -5.25
CA TRP A 273 1.35 21.77 -5.05
C TRP A 273 0.89 22.85 -4.09
N GLU A 274 -0.08 23.68 -4.51
CA GLU A 274 -0.54 24.85 -3.75
C GLU A 274 -1.03 24.51 -2.33
N PHE A 275 -1.54 23.29 -2.11
CA PHE A 275 -2.02 22.82 -0.82
C PHE A 275 -0.98 22.05 -0.01
N PHE A 276 0.28 21.99 -0.45
CA PHE A 276 1.31 21.21 0.24
C PHE A 276 1.59 21.74 1.66
N SER A 277 1.58 23.05 1.88
CA SER A 277 1.78 23.63 3.21
C SER A 277 0.64 23.28 4.19
N PRO A 278 -0.65 23.51 3.87
CA PRO A 278 -1.77 23.00 4.68
C PRO A 278 -1.71 21.48 4.90
N TRP A 279 -1.30 20.73 3.88
CA TRP A 279 -1.17 19.28 3.99
C TRP A 279 -0.05 18.88 4.97
N LEU A 280 1.07 19.60 4.99
CA LEU A 280 2.17 19.37 5.94
C LEU A 280 1.76 19.68 7.39
N GLU A 281 0.87 20.64 7.63
CA GLU A 281 0.38 20.95 8.98
C GLU A 281 -0.27 19.73 9.65
N ILE A 282 -1.04 18.95 8.88
CA ILE A 282 -1.69 17.72 9.36
C ILE A 282 -0.65 16.75 9.92
N ILE A 283 0.41 16.47 9.15
CA ILE A 283 1.40 15.48 9.57
C ILE A 283 2.28 16.00 10.71
N GLN A 284 2.55 17.31 10.77
CA GLN A 284 3.22 17.95 11.90
C GLN A 284 2.41 17.78 13.20
N LYS A 285 1.08 17.96 13.14
CA LYS A 285 0.19 17.71 14.28
C LYS A 285 0.24 16.24 14.73
N CYS A 286 0.26 15.30 13.78
CA CYS A 286 0.41 13.87 14.10
C CYS A 286 1.77 13.55 14.74
N PHE A 287 2.87 14.12 14.26
CA PHE A 287 4.17 14.01 14.92
C PHE A 287 4.12 14.53 16.37
N ASN A 288 3.36 15.59 16.63
CA ASN A 288 3.26 16.19 17.96
C ASN A 288 2.15 15.57 18.84
N SER A 289 1.49 14.51 18.37
CA SER A 289 0.37 13.88 19.08
C SER A 289 0.80 13.28 20.43
N GLY A 290 -0.10 13.33 21.42
CA GLY A 290 0.07 12.59 22.67
C GLY A 290 -0.04 11.07 22.51
N ASP A 291 -0.65 10.60 21.42
CA ASP A 291 -0.85 9.18 21.12
C ASP A 291 0.40 8.54 20.46
N PRO A 292 1.01 7.50 21.06
CA PRO A 292 2.19 6.85 20.51
C PRO A 292 1.98 6.21 19.13
N HIS A 293 0.80 5.64 18.86
CA HIS A 293 0.49 5.01 17.58
C HIS A 293 0.44 6.05 16.45
N THR A 294 -0.18 7.20 16.70
CA THR A 294 -0.21 8.33 15.76
C THR A 294 1.19 8.82 15.41
N LYS A 295 2.09 8.91 16.40
CA LYS A 295 3.51 9.26 16.16
C LYS A 295 4.22 8.22 15.29
N LEU A 296 3.94 6.94 15.52
CA LEU A 296 4.51 5.85 14.74
C LEU A 296 4.06 5.93 13.27
N GLU A 297 2.76 6.08 13.06
CA GLU A 297 2.14 6.23 11.74
C GLU A 297 2.63 7.51 11.02
N ALA A 298 2.90 8.58 11.77
CA ALA A 298 3.51 9.79 11.21
C ALA A 298 4.90 9.56 10.62
N ASN A 299 5.72 8.70 11.25
CA ASN A 299 7.01 8.31 10.69
C ASN A 299 6.85 7.48 9.41
N TYR A 300 5.93 6.51 9.40
CA TYR A 300 5.64 5.73 8.19
C TYR A 300 5.13 6.60 7.04
N ALA A 301 4.29 7.60 7.34
CA ALA A 301 3.82 8.56 6.34
C ALA A 301 4.96 9.43 5.80
N TRP A 302 5.88 9.86 6.65
CA TRP A 302 7.06 10.61 6.21
C TRP A 302 7.99 9.78 5.32
N ASN A 303 8.14 8.48 5.59
CA ASN A 303 8.85 7.56 4.69
C ASN A 303 8.21 7.46 3.30
N ARG A 304 6.88 7.54 3.24
CA ARG A 304 6.14 7.59 1.97
C ARG A 304 6.29 8.92 1.26
N LEU A 305 6.43 10.03 2.00
CA LEU A 305 6.79 11.32 1.42
C LEU A 305 8.20 11.31 0.81
N VAL A 306 9.19 10.70 1.48
CA VAL A 306 10.54 10.47 0.91
C VAL A 306 10.42 9.77 -0.45
N TYR A 307 9.63 8.71 -0.53
CA TYR A 307 9.37 8.01 -1.78
C TYR A 307 8.65 8.88 -2.82
N ALA A 308 7.64 9.66 -2.42
CA ALA A 308 6.93 10.59 -3.31
C ALA A 308 7.87 11.64 -3.92
N PHE A 309 8.80 12.19 -3.12
CA PHE A 309 9.84 13.08 -3.62
C PHE A 309 10.81 12.34 -4.53
N TYR A 310 11.24 11.14 -4.18
CA TYR A 310 12.15 10.32 -4.99
C TYR A 310 11.64 10.12 -6.42
N LEU A 311 10.32 9.92 -6.60
CA LEU A 311 9.69 9.79 -7.92
C LEU A 311 9.87 11.05 -8.79
N ASN A 312 10.22 12.19 -8.19
CA ASN A 312 10.57 13.43 -8.85
C ASN A 312 12.00 13.85 -8.45
N GLU A 313 13.00 13.33 -9.15
CA GLU A 313 14.43 13.46 -8.79
C GLU A 313 14.90 14.91 -8.51
N SER A 314 14.46 15.88 -9.32
CA SER A 314 14.78 17.29 -9.10
C SER A 314 14.22 17.84 -7.77
N SER A 315 13.04 17.36 -7.38
CA SER A 315 12.37 17.75 -6.15
C SER A 315 13.10 17.12 -4.97
N PHE A 316 13.40 15.81 -5.06
CA PHE A 316 14.14 15.08 -4.05
C PHE A 316 15.49 15.76 -3.72
N SER A 317 16.29 16.11 -4.74
CA SER A 317 17.57 16.79 -4.51
C SER A 317 17.41 18.15 -3.84
N LYS A 318 16.39 18.93 -4.20
CA LYS A 318 16.16 20.26 -3.60
C LYS A 318 15.66 20.20 -2.17
N THR A 319 14.83 19.21 -1.83
CA THR A 319 14.14 19.15 -0.53
C THR A 319 14.82 18.24 0.48
N ILE A 320 15.89 17.52 0.11
CA ILE A 320 16.54 16.50 0.97
C ILE A 320 16.89 17.00 2.37
N GLY A 321 17.41 18.23 2.49
CA GLY A 321 17.76 18.82 3.79
C GLY A 321 16.53 19.07 4.68
N THR A 322 15.42 19.50 4.09
CA THR A 322 14.13 19.70 4.77
C THR A 322 13.50 18.37 5.16
N VAL A 323 13.53 17.39 4.26
CA VAL A 323 13.01 16.03 4.49
C VAL A 323 13.80 15.31 5.59
N CYS A 324 15.06 15.66 5.77
CA CYS A 324 15.92 15.15 6.84
C CYS A 324 15.53 15.64 8.24
N GLN A 325 14.93 16.84 8.37
CA GLN A 325 14.70 17.48 9.68
C GLN A 325 13.81 16.65 10.64
N PRO A 326 12.69 16.04 10.19
CA PRO A 326 11.87 15.25 11.10
C PRO A 326 12.59 14.05 11.67
N PHE A 327 13.50 13.40 10.93
CA PHE A 327 14.32 12.30 11.45
C PHE A 327 15.26 12.78 12.55
N LEU A 328 15.94 13.91 12.34
CA LEU A 328 16.79 14.53 13.36
C LEU A 328 16.01 14.92 14.62
N SER A 329 14.76 15.40 14.45
CA SER A 329 13.85 15.69 15.56
C SER A 329 13.43 14.42 16.31
N GLN A 330 13.07 13.34 15.60
CA GLN A 330 12.65 12.09 16.23
C GLN A 330 13.77 11.43 17.03
N LEU A 331 15.03 11.56 16.59
CA LEU A 331 16.19 11.06 17.35
C LEU A 331 16.32 11.68 18.75
N LYS A 332 15.76 12.89 18.96
CA LYS A 332 15.75 13.55 20.28
C LYS A 332 14.54 13.18 21.15
N ARG A 333 13.49 12.60 20.57
CA ARG A 333 12.16 12.54 21.21
C ARG A 333 12.00 11.37 22.18
N LYS A 334 11.51 11.71 23.38
CA LYS A 334 11.17 10.80 24.48
C LYS A 334 9.90 9.98 24.21
N VAL A 335 10.07 8.66 24.24
CA VAL A 335 8.98 7.68 24.25
C VAL A 335 9.30 6.68 25.36
N SER A 336 8.38 6.51 26.31
CA SER A 336 8.54 5.63 27.47
C SER A 336 7.76 4.33 27.31
N GLY A 337 8.23 3.26 27.96
CA GLY A 337 7.51 1.99 28.09
C GLY A 337 7.63 1.08 26.86
N LYS A 338 6.67 0.16 26.72
CA LYS A 338 6.70 -0.90 25.68
C LYS A 338 6.77 -0.39 24.23
N PHE A 339 6.39 0.86 23.99
CA PHE A 339 6.43 1.50 22.67
C PHE A 339 7.82 2.01 22.27
N GLN A 340 8.78 2.06 23.19
CA GLN A 340 10.10 2.62 22.94
C GLN A 340 10.88 1.82 21.89
N GLU A 341 10.86 0.48 21.97
CA GLU A 341 11.57 -0.40 21.04
C GLU A 341 10.99 -0.33 19.63
N GLU A 342 9.65 -0.34 19.51
CA GLU A 342 8.98 -0.22 18.22
C GLU A 342 9.22 1.16 17.59
N PHE A 343 9.10 2.24 18.38
CA PHE A 343 9.40 3.59 17.91
C PHE A 343 10.85 3.69 17.43
N ARG A 344 11.80 3.12 18.18
CA ARG A 344 13.20 3.04 17.82
C ARG A 344 13.40 2.35 16.47
N ARG A 345 12.82 1.17 16.30
CA ARG A 345 12.88 0.39 15.06
C ARG A 345 12.37 1.21 13.87
N VAL A 346 11.27 1.93 14.06
CA VAL A 346 10.70 2.78 13.01
C VAL A 346 11.58 3.98 12.69
N VAL A 347 12.14 4.68 13.68
CA VAL A 347 13.04 5.82 13.43
C VAL A 347 14.29 5.39 12.66
N PHE A 348 14.94 4.29 13.05
CA PHE A 348 16.11 3.78 12.32
C PHE A 348 15.76 3.22 10.94
N GLY A 349 14.65 2.49 10.82
CA GLY A 349 14.13 2.06 9.52
C GLY A 349 13.78 3.23 8.60
N SER A 350 13.36 4.36 9.16
CA SER A 350 13.07 5.58 8.42
C SER A 350 14.33 6.27 7.87
N ILE A 351 15.41 6.27 8.66
CA ILE A 351 16.73 6.71 8.21
C ILE A 351 17.23 5.80 7.08
N CYS A 352 17.08 4.48 7.24
CA CYS A 352 17.45 3.53 6.19
C CYS A 352 16.60 3.74 4.93
N ASN A 353 15.30 4.00 5.07
CA ASN A 353 14.42 4.33 3.95
C ASN A 353 14.87 5.60 3.20
N LEU A 354 15.26 6.66 3.93
CA LEU A 354 15.84 7.86 3.32
C LEU A 354 17.07 7.53 2.47
N TYR A 355 18.00 6.76 3.03
CA TYR A 355 19.24 6.40 2.35
C TYR A 355 19.02 5.43 1.19
N TYR A 356 18.07 4.51 1.30
CA TYR A 356 17.69 3.58 0.24
C TYR A 356 17.28 4.29 -1.05
N TYR A 357 16.52 5.38 -0.93
CA TYR A 357 16.11 6.19 -2.07
C TYR A 357 17.16 7.24 -2.48
N ALA A 358 17.91 7.79 -1.52
CA ALA A 358 18.97 8.76 -1.84
C ALA A 358 20.15 8.14 -2.60
N PHE A 359 20.56 6.94 -2.21
CA PHE A 359 21.68 6.23 -2.82
C PHE A 359 21.22 5.18 -3.83
N LYS A 360 20.09 5.39 -4.53
CA LYS A 360 19.63 4.48 -5.59
C LYS A 360 20.77 4.05 -6.53
N PRO A 361 20.71 2.84 -7.10
CA PRO A 361 21.69 2.44 -8.12
C PRO A 361 21.82 3.49 -9.21
N ASN A 362 23.06 3.71 -9.68
CA ASN A 362 23.41 4.71 -10.70
C ASN A 362 23.32 6.19 -10.26
N SER A 363 23.25 6.49 -8.96
CA SER A 363 23.45 7.87 -8.47
C SER A 363 24.81 8.42 -8.90
N THR A 364 24.81 9.66 -9.40
CA THR A 364 26.04 10.33 -9.85
C THR A 364 26.91 10.77 -8.67
N SER A 365 28.22 10.93 -8.91
CA SER A 365 29.16 11.44 -7.89
C SER A 365 28.72 12.78 -7.26
N ALA A 366 28.08 13.66 -8.04
CA ALA A 366 27.59 14.94 -7.54
C ALA A 366 26.36 14.78 -6.62
N GLN A 367 25.47 13.84 -6.94
CA GLN A 367 24.31 13.52 -6.11
C GLN A 367 24.72 12.86 -4.80
N VAL A 368 25.64 11.89 -4.86
CA VAL A 368 26.20 11.26 -3.67
C VAL A 368 26.81 12.32 -2.76
N ASP A 369 27.57 13.26 -3.31
CA ASP A 369 28.17 14.35 -2.54
C ASP A 369 27.12 15.23 -1.83
N HIS A 370 26.12 15.66 -2.59
CA HIS A 370 25.03 16.48 -2.08
C HIS A 370 24.25 15.77 -0.96
N TYR A 371 23.86 14.50 -1.17
CA TYR A 371 23.14 13.72 -0.17
C TYR A 371 24.00 13.42 1.05
N TRP A 372 25.29 13.15 0.88
CA TRP A 372 26.20 12.92 2.00
C TRP A 372 26.24 14.12 2.95
N VAL A 373 26.38 15.33 2.40
CA VAL A 373 26.42 16.57 3.17
C VAL A 373 25.06 16.92 3.76
N ALA A 374 23.98 16.74 2.99
CA ALA A 374 22.65 17.21 3.37
C ALA A 374 21.91 16.29 4.34
N CYS A 375 22.17 14.98 4.34
CA CYS A 375 21.47 14.03 5.22
C CYS A 375 22.39 13.08 6.00
N VAL A 376 23.41 12.46 5.37
CA VAL A 376 24.26 11.48 6.08
C VAL A 376 25.03 12.12 7.22
N ARG A 377 25.79 13.18 6.93
CA ARG A 377 26.62 13.86 7.92
C ARG A 377 25.80 14.40 9.12
N PRO A 378 24.71 15.17 8.93
CA PRO A 378 23.91 15.67 10.05
C PRO A 378 23.32 14.57 10.93
N ILE A 379 22.82 13.48 10.32
CA ILE A 379 22.24 12.35 11.06
C ILE A 379 23.31 11.63 11.87
N MET A 380 24.47 11.33 11.26
CA MET A 380 25.53 10.61 11.94
C MET A 380 26.19 11.45 13.04
N GLN A 381 26.37 12.76 12.81
CA GLN A 381 26.77 13.69 13.87
C GLN A 381 25.78 13.61 15.03
N LYS A 382 24.47 13.64 14.75
CA LYS A 382 23.47 13.59 15.80
C LYS A 382 23.44 12.27 16.58
N LEU A 383 23.68 11.13 15.92
CA LEU A 383 23.76 9.81 16.56
C LEU A 383 25.03 9.63 17.38
N THR A 384 26.10 10.32 17.02
CA THR A 384 27.39 10.19 17.69
C THR A 384 27.60 11.21 18.80
N THR A 385 26.90 12.36 18.84
CA THR A 385 27.05 13.36 19.92
C THR A 385 26.66 12.78 21.30
N THR A 386 27.52 12.99 22.31
CA THR A 386 27.27 12.60 23.71
C THR A 386 26.48 13.70 24.44
N GLU A 387 25.57 13.34 25.35
CA GLU A 387 24.75 14.29 26.15
C GLU A 387 25.57 15.33 26.94
N SER A 388 26.87 15.11 27.15
CA SER A 388 27.80 15.96 27.91
C SER A 388 27.94 17.40 27.38
N GLU A 389 27.63 17.65 26.11
CA GLU A 389 27.70 18.98 25.47
C GLU A 389 26.37 19.75 25.55
N THR A 390 25.28 19.10 25.96
CA THR A 390 23.99 19.73 26.25
C THR A 390 23.95 20.13 27.73
N LYS A 391 24.44 21.32 28.05
CA LYS A 391 24.06 21.98 29.30
C LYS A 391 22.53 22.13 29.30
N GLN A 392 21.88 21.47 30.26
CA GLN A 392 20.45 21.46 30.65
C GLN A 392 19.70 20.15 30.33
N ASN A 393 19.43 19.38 31.39
CA ASN A 393 18.24 18.54 31.67
C ASN A 393 17.64 17.60 30.60
N GLU A 394 18.33 17.27 29.51
CA GLU A 394 17.80 16.41 28.45
C GLU A 394 18.51 15.06 28.33
N LYS A 395 18.17 14.08 29.18
CA LYS A 395 18.45 12.66 28.89
C LYS A 395 17.74 12.27 27.60
N SER A 396 18.48 11.85 26.58
CA SER A 396 17.98 11.36 25.30
C SER A 396 17.28 10.00 25.48
N THR A 397 16.52 9.59 24.47
CA THR A 397 15.61 8.42 24.55
C THR A 397 16.31 7.10 24.27
N PHE A 398 17.52 7.19 23.74
CA PHE A 398 18.37 6.09 23.36
C PHE A 398 19.60 6.13 24.24
N SER A 399 20.10 4.96 24.67
CA SER A 399 21.40 4.98 25.34
C SER A 399 22.46 5.48 24.33
N PRO A 400 23.46 6.26 24.77
CA PRO A 400 24.52 6.72 23.87
C PRO A 400 25.24 5.56 23.15
N SER A 401 25.38 4.40 23.80
CA SER A 401 25.95 3.19 23.19
C SER A 401 25.04 2.61 22.09
N ASP A 402 23.74 2.64 22.30
CA ASP A 402 22.74 2.17 21.34
C ASP A 402 22.69 2.97 20.04
N ASN A 403 22.79 4.30 20.12
CA ASN A 403 22.85 5.16 18.94
C ASN A 403 24.16 4.95 18.16
N LEU A 404 25.26 4.80 18.89
CA LEU A 404 26.58 4.53 18.32
C LEU A 404 26.58 3.21 17.53
N VAL A 405 26.01 2.15 18.11
CA VAL A 405 25.86 0.84 17.44
C VAL A 405 25.02 0.97 16.16
N GLN A 406 23.89 1.68 16.20
CA GLN A 406 23.05 1.85 15.02
C GLN A 406 23.72 2.68 13.92
N ALA A 407 24.39 3.78 14.28
CA ALA A 407 25.20 4.56 13.33
C ALA A 407 26.26 3.67 12.65
N THR A 408 26.93 2.84 13.44
CA THR A 408 27.95 1.90 12.97
C THR A 408 27.38 0.90 11.96
N ILE A 409 26.24 0.28 12.27
CA ILE A 409 25.59 -0.71 11.40
C ILE A 409 25.09 -0.05 10.10
N ILE A 410 24.48 1.14 10.17
CA ILE A 410 23.98 1.87 9.01
C ILE A 410 25.11 2.24 8.05
N LEU A 411 26.22 2.79 8.56
CA LEU A 411 27.38 3.12 7.73
C LEU A 411 28.05 1.87 7.14
N THR A 412 28.10 0.77 7.90
CA THR A 412 28.60 -0.51 7.38
C THR A 412 27.79 -0.94 6.15
N GLY A 413 26.46 -0.84 6.21
CA GLY A 413 25.58 -1.14 5.07
C GLY A 413 25.85 -0.24 3.85
N LEU A 414 26.05 1.06 4.06
CA LEU A 414 26.37 2.01 2.99
C LEU A 414 27.76 1.78 2.37
N PHE A 415 28.72 1.22 3.11
CA PHE A 415 30.07 0.96 2.62
C PHE A 415 30.26 -0.41 2.01
N ASP A 416 29.39 -1.38 2.33
CA ASP A 416 29.54 -2.74 1.85
C ASP A 416 29.19 -2.84 0.36
N SER A 417 30.21 -2.67 -0.48
CA SER A 417 30.16 -2.85 -1.93
C SER A 417 30.39 -4.29 -2.38
N SER A 418 30.65 -5.20 -1.44
CA SER A 418 30.99 -6.60 -1.71
C SER A 418 29.75 -7.49 -1.79
N THR A 419 28.70 -7.16 -1.05
CA THR A 419 27.43 -7.89 -1.05
C THR A 419 26.49 -7.36 -2.14
N PRO A 420 26.12 -8.17 -3.16
CA PRO A 420 25.12 -7.78 -4.14
C PRO A 420 23.74 -7.63 -3.49
N ARG A 421 23.01 -6.56 -3.82
CA ARG A 421 21.68 -6.27 -3.29
C ARG A 421 20.67 -6.06 -4.41
N VAL A 422 19.47 -6.62 -4.25
CA VAL A 422 18.35 -6.37 -5.17
C VAL A 422 17.66 -5.08 -4.76
N TRP A 423 17.76 -4.06 -5.61
CA TRP A 423 17.06 -2.79 -5.39
C TRP A 423 15.70 -2.81 -6.10
N LYS A 424 14.65 -2.37 -5.41
CA LYS A 424 13.28 -2.29 -5.91
C LYS A 424 12.75 -0.87 -5.69
N GLU A 425 12.20 -0.28 -6.74
CA GLU A 425 11.61 1.07 -6.68
C GLU A 425 10.48 1.16 -5.65
N ASP A 426 9.65 0.13 -5.55
CA ASP A 426 8.46 0.08 -4.71
C ASP A 426 8.67 -0.59 -3.34
N ARG A 427 9.93 -0.71 -2.87
CA ARG A 427 10.29 -1.32 -1.56
C ARG A 427 9.53 -0.71 -0.37
N ILE A 428 9.07 0.53 -0.48
CA ILE A 428 8.21 1.24 0.50
C ILE A 428 6.85 0.57 0.75
N ALA A 429 6.38 -0.27 -0.18
CA ALA A 429 5.14 -1.03 -0.03
C ALA A 429 5.29 -2.23 0.92
N GLU A 430 6.52 -2.72 1.11
CA GLU A 430 6.81 -3.94 1.84
C GLU A 430 7.04 -3.68 3.34
N ASN A 431 6.62 -4.63 4.18
CA ASN A 431 6.95 -4.68 5.59
C ASN A 431 7.80 -5.93 5.87
N PRO A 432 8.85 -5.87 6.71
CA PRO A 432 9.28 -4.73 7.54
C PRO A 432 9.95 -3.58 6.75
N LEU A 433 10.18 -2.44 7.41
CA LEU A 433 10.95 -1.31 6.85
C LEU A 433 12.35 -1.73 6.39
N VAL A 434 12.93 -0.90 5.52
CA VAL A 434 14.29 -1.08 5.01
C VAL A 434 15.28 -1.21 6.16
N LYS A 435 16.14 -2.23 6.07
CA LYS A 435 17.22 -2.48 7.01
C LYS A 435 18.58 -2.00 6.48
N PRO A 436 19.58 -1.82 7.37
CA PRO A 436 20.93 -1.41 6.96
C PRO A 436 21.59 -2.32 5.90
N ASP A 437 21.36 -3.63 5.97
CA ASP A 437 21.88 -4.63 5.03
C ASP A 437 21.19 -4.62 3.66
N GLU A 438 20.09 -3.88 3.50
CA GLU A 438 19.41 -3.63 2.23
C GLU A 438 19.87 -2.34 1.55
N LEU A 439 20.71 -1.52 2.21
CA LEU A 439 21.13 -0.22 1.69
C LEU A 439 22.02 -0.36 0.44
N PRO A 440 21.73 0.36 -0.65
CA PRO A 440 22.65 0.45 -1.77
C PRO A 440 24.02 0.96 -1.32
N ALA A 441 25.08 0.29 -1.77
CA ALA A 441 26.44 0.70 -1.44
C ALA A 441 26.79 2.01 -2.16
N VAL A 442 27.43 2.92 -1.45
CA VAL A 442 28.03 4.12 -2.04
C VAL A 442 29.19 3.70 -2.94
N ASP A 443 29.35 4.38 -4.09
CA ASP A 443 30.41 4.07 -5.05
C ASP A 443 31.80 4.06 -4.37
N PRO A 444 32.54 2.93 -4.41
CA PRO A 444 33.88 2.81 -3.87
C PRO A 444 34.84 3.92 -4.36
N LYS A 445 34.71 4.37 -5.61
CA LYS A 445 35.54 5.46 -6.16
C LYS A 445 35.23 6.79 -5.49
N TRP A 446 33.95 7.05 -5.22
CA TRP A 446 33.52 8.25 -4.51
C TRP A 446 34.02 8.26 -3.06
N ILE A 447 33.90 7.12 -2.35
CA ILE A 447 34.41 6.95 -0.98
C ILE A 447 35.90 7.28 -0.91
N ARG A 448 36.70 6.72 -1.83
CA ARG A 448 38.15 6.98 -1.87
C ARG A 448 38.46 8.45 -2.17
N LYS A 449 37.77 9.05 -3.14
CA LYS A 449 38.01 10.45 -3.55
C LYS A 449 37.63 11.46 -2.47
N ASN A 450 36.64 11.14 -1.64
CA ASN A 450 36.10 12.02 -0.60
C ASN A 450 36.36 11.44 0.81
N ALA A 451 37.54 10.84 1.01
CA ALA A 451 37.90 10.20 2.26
C ALA A 451 37.78 11.16 3.45
N ASP A 452 38.14 12.43 3.28
CA ASP A 452 37.96 13.51 4.27
C ASP A 452 36.51 13.61 4.77
N LYS A 453 35.53 13.61 3.86
CA LYS A 453 34.10 13.68 4.18
C LYS A 453 33.60 12.40 4.86
N VAL A 454 34.18 11.25 4.49
CA VAL A 454 33.85 9.95 5.08
C VAL A 454 34.40 9.85 6.50
N PHE A 455 35.67 10.19 6.70
CA PHE A 455 36.31 10.20 8.01
C PHE A 455 35.68 11.21 8.97
N ALA A 456 35.20 12.36 8.48
CA ALA A 456 34.44 13.31 9.31
C ALA A 456 33.17 12.71 9.96
N VAL A 457 32.69 11.57 9.44
CA VAL A 457 31.52 10.84 9.95
C VAL A 457 31.93 9.57 10.72
N VAL A 458 32.99 8.88 10.27
CA VAL A 458 33.45 7.61 10.85
C VAL A 458 34.33 7.81 12.09
N ASP A 459 35.16 8.85 12.12
CA ASP A 459 36.11 9.11 13.20
C ASP A 459 35.45 9.27 14.58
N PRO A 460 34.34 10.02 14.74
CA PRO A 460 33.63 10.09 16.02
C PRO A 460 33.10 8.74 16.52
N ILE A 461 32.82 7.80 15.60
CA ILE A 461 32.37 6.45 15.96
C ILE A 461 33.55 5.66 16.50
N ILE A 462 34.62 5.55 15.70
CA ILE A 462 35.81 4.77 16.04
C ILE A 462 36.43 5.30 17.34
N SER A 463 36.52 6.61 17.51
CA SER A 463 37.07 7.23 18.72
C SER A 463 36.31 6.82 20.00
N LYS A 464 34.99 6.58 19.90
CA LYS A 464 34.13 6.23 21.04
C LYS A 464 34.03 4.72 21.28
N SER A 465 34.21 3.90 20.24
CA SER A 465 34.16 2.44 20.31
C SER A 465 35.50 1.79 19.97
N PHE A 466 36.61 2.50 20.21
CA PHE A 466 37.96 2.07 19.83
C PHE A 466 38.32 0.68 20.38
N LEU A 467 38.00 0.45 21.66
CA LEU A 467 38.26 -0.82 22.33
C LEU A 467 37.48 -1.99 21.70
N ASP A 468 36.29 -1.73 21.15
CA ASP A 468 35.46 -2.76 20.52
C ASP A 468 36.09 -3.30 19.23
N MET A 469 37.02 -2.57 18.61
CA MET A 469 37.72 -3.02 17.40
C MET A 469 38.58 -4.27 17.61
N ALA A 470 38.98 -4.55 18.86
CA ALA A 470 39.73 -5.77 19.22
C ALA A 470 38.89 -7.04 19.03
N SER A 471 37.55 -6.93 19.06
CA SER A 471 36.64 -8.05 18.82
C SER A 471 36.25 -8.12 17.35
N LEU A 472 36.68 -9.19 16.65
CA LEU A 472 36.39 -9.41 15.21
C LEU A 472 34.88 -9.44 14.90
N GLY A 473 34.05 -9.78 15.88
CA GLY A 473 32.60 -9.83 15.73
C GLY A 473 31.90 -8.48 15.93
N SER A 474 32.60 -7.47 16.46
CA SER A 474 31.96 -6.21 16.85
C SER A 474 31.48 -5.40 15.65
N PRO A 475 30.41 -4.60 15.82
CA PRO A 475 29.97 -3.67 14.77
C PRO A 475 31.08 -2.71 14.33
N THR A 476 31.88 -2.20 15.27
CA THR A 476 32.97 -1.24 14.99
C THR A 476 34.06 -1.88 14.14
N HIS A 477 34.47 -3.11 14.46
CA HIS A 477 35.43 -3.86 13.65
C HIS A 477 34.90 -4.08 12.23
N LYS A 478 33.64 -4.49 12.09
CA LYS A 478 33.00 -4.69 10.77
C LYS A 478 32.92 -3.40 9.96
N LEU A 479 32.59 -2.27 10.58
CA LEU A 479 32.59 -0.96 9.92
C LEU A 479 33.97 -0.63 9.35
N TRP A 480 35.00 -0.73 10.18
CA TRP A 480 36.38 -0.45 9.78
C TRP A 480 36.83 -1.36 8.64
N HIS A 481 36.67 -2.67 8.81
CA HIS A 481 37.05 -3.65 7.80
C HIS A 481 36.34 -3.41 6.46
N THR A 482 35.04 -3.14 6.50
CA THR A 482 34.23 -2.88 5.29
C THR A 482 34.70 -1.62 4.57
N LEU A 483 34.95 -0.52 5.30
CA LEU A 483 35.46 0.72 4.72
C LEU A 483 36.80 0.51 4.02
N ILE A 484 37.77 -0.12 4.69
CA ILE A 484 39.10 -0.38 4.13
C ILE A 484 39.01 -1.30 2.91
N SER A 485 38.21 -2.36 2.99
CA SER A 485 38.00 -3.30 1.87
C SER A 485 37.42 -2.60 0.65
N THR A 486 36.44 -1.71 0.84
CA THR A 486 35.83 -0.93 -0.24
C THR A 486 36.81 0.04 -0.88
N VAL A 487 37.63 0.74 -0.08
CA VAL A 487 38.70 1.62 -0.60
C VAL A 487 39.75 0.82 -1.38
N ALA A 488 40.17 -0.34 -0.87
CA ALA A 488 41.12 -1.23 -1.55
C ALA A 488 40.56 -1.80 -2.86
N ALA A 489 39.28 -2.15 -2.91
CA ALA A 489 38.60 -2.62 -4.11
C ALA A 489 38.57 -1.55 -5.21
N ALA A 490 38.38 -0.26 -4.83
CA ALA A 490 38.45 0.84 -5.79
C ALA A 490 39.86 1.00 -6.37
N ALA A 491 40.89 0.94 -5.53
CA ALA A 491 42.29 1.08 -5.95
C ALA A 491 42.76 -0.07 -6.86
N SER A 492 42.42 -1.32 -6.53
CA SER A 492 42.85 -2.49 -7.32
C SER A 492 42.26 -2.54 -8.73
N LYS A 493 41.04 -2.02 -8.94
CA LYS A 493 40.41 -1.92 -10.27
C LYS A 493 41.11 -0.91 -11.17
N GLU A 494 41.72 0.14 -10.60
CA GLU A 494 42.48 1.15 -11.36
C GLU A 494 43.86 0.63 -11.76
N VAL A 495 44.54 -0.09 -10.87
CA VAL A 495 45.84 -0.73 -11.19
C VAL A 495 45.68 -1.75 -12.32
N LYS A 496 44.62 -2.58 -12.28
CA LYS A 496 44.32 -3.51 -13.38
C LYS A 496 43.93 -2.81 -14.68
N ALA A 497 43.32 -1.63 -14.62
CA ALA A 497 43.03 -0.85 -15.82
C ALA A 497 44.31 -0.28 -16.42
N MET A 498 45.17 0.38 -15.62
CA MET A 498 46.45 0.92 -16.08
C MET A 498 47.38 -0.15 -16.67
N VAL A 499 47.45 -1.34 -16.08
CA VAL A 499 48.25 -2.47 -16.59
C VAL A 499 47.67 -3.09 -17.88
N ARG A 500 46.43 -2.80 -18.27
CA ARG A 500 45.86 -3.21 -19.56
C ARG A 500 46.08 -2.18 -20.68
N TRP A 501 46.51 -0.97 -20.35
CA TRP A 501 46.83 0.10 -21.31
C TRP A 501 48.35 0.28 -21.52
N ALA A 502 49.18 -0.43 -20.75
CA ALA A 502 50.62 -0.59 -20.94
C ALA A 502 50.90 -1.96 -21.56
#